data_AF-A0A934DBD6-F1
#
_entry.id   AF-A0A934DBD6-F1
#
_cell.length_a   1.000
_cell.length_b   1.000
_cell.length_c   1.000
_cell.angle_alpha   90.00
_cell.angle_beta   90.00
_cell.angle_gamma   90.00
#
_symmetry.space_group_name_H-M   'P 1'
#
loop_
_entity.id
_entity.type
_entity.pdbx_description
1 polymer ?
#
loop_
_entity_poly.entity_id
_entity_poly.type
_entity_poly.pdbx_seq_one_letter_code
_entity_poly.pdbx_strand_id
1 'polypeptide(L)'
;MLRALVRGVYEARACGGITDGSGNAIAVAGVYVIPGSITRTENFPVLSDGSLNPGYNPDEAEETIVAQYETIEPMKLAIRQTSRAWSFPGYDGFIIIEYDIVNNDSIDYTDGFVMSQNAFSPSAFGLQRKYGVWNESSVTSRSREEYCRYSFSRLMTYVHSRDGFPDSVYFNEWSSPGNRGGLNSPQAIGVLPLHYDYEHLQHKTQTT
;
A
#
# COMPACT_ATOMS: atom_id res chain seq x y z
N MET A 1 -1.22 -0.15 -9.82
CA MET A 1 -1.68 -0.22 -11.22
C MET A 1 -0.48 -0.57 -12.09
N LEU A 2 -0.67 -1.51 -13.01
CA LEU A 2 0.32 -1.90 -14.02
C LEU A 2 -0.16 -1.34 -15.35
N ARG A 3 0.73 -0.71 -16.12
CA ARG A 3 0.42 -0.28 -17.48
C ARG A 3 1.57 -0.62 -18.40
N ALA A 4 1.28 -1.08 -19.60
CA ALA A 4 2.27 -1.36 -20.63
C ALA A 4 1.67 -1.27 -22.03
N LEU A 5 2.53 -1.26 -23.05
CA LEU A 5 2.12 -1.41 -24.43
C LEU A 5 1.97 -2.90 -24.75
N VAL A 6 0.74 -3.34 -25.04
CA VAL A 6 0.41 -4.72 -25.38
C VAL A 6 -0.11 -4.74 -26.81
N ARG A 7 0.62 -5.38 -27.73
CA ARG A 7 0.25 -5.47 -29.16
C ARG A 7 -0.05 -4.09 -29.80
N GLY A 8 0.70 -3.06 -29.42
CA GLY A 8 0.55 -1.70 -29.93
C GLY A 8 -0.57 -0.87 -29.28
N VAL A 9 -1.25 -1.40 -28.25
CA VAL A 9 -2.28 -0.68 -27.48
C VAL A 9 -1.84 -0.55 -26.03
N TYR A 10 -2.00 0.63 -25.44
CA TYR A 10 -1.73 0.82 -24.02
C TYR A 10 -2.82 0.16 -23.18
N GLU A 11 -2.40 -0.79 -22.35
CA GLU A 11 -3.27 -1.55 -21.47
C GLU A 11 -2.92 -1.23 -20.02
N ALA A 12 -3.94 -0.99 -19.20
CA ALA A 12 -3.79 -0.75 -17.78
C ALA A 12 -4.57 -1.79 -16.97
N ARG A 13 -3.95 -2.36 -15.95
CA ARG A 13 -4.57 -3.31 -15.03
C ARG A 13 -4.35 -2.85 -13.60
N ALA A 14 -5.44 -2.65 -12.89
CA ALA A 14 -5.38 -2.43 -11.46
C ALA A 14 -5.10 -3.76 -10.75
N CYS A 15 -4.32 -3.70 -9.69
CA CYS A 15 -3.81 -4.85 -8.96
C CYS A 15 -3.61 -4.39 -7.51
N GLY A 16 -3.92 -5.27 -6.55
CA GLY A 16 -4.05 -4.90 -5.14
C GLY A 16 -5.44 -4.33 -4.80
N GLY A 17 -5.52 -3.51 -3.74
CA GLY A 17 -6.78 -2.91 -3.29
C GLY A 17 -7.26 -1.78 -4.20
N ILE A 18 -8.54 -1.78 -4.56
CA ILE A 18 -9.22 -0.70 -5.29
C ILE A 18 -10.43 -0.26 -4.46
N THR A 19 -10.74 1.03 -4.48
CA THR A 19 -11.92 1.61 -3.81
C THR A 19 -12.96 2.11 -4.80
N ASP A 20 -14.23 2.20 -4.37
CA ASP A 20 -15.35 2.79 -5.13
C ASP A 20 -15.41 4.33 -5.05
N GLY A 21 -14.32 4.99 -4.64
CA GLY A 21 -14.26 6.44 -4.39
C GLY A 21 -15.00 6.91 -3.13
N SER A 22 -15.76 6.03 -2.47
CA SER A 22 -16.35 6.25 -1.14
C SER A 22 -15.54 5.57 -0.04
N GLY A 23 -14.37 5.01 -0.38
CA GLY A 23 -13.50 4.29 0.53
C GLY A 23 -13.90 2.82 0.75
N ASN A 24 -14.91 2.30 0.06
CA ASN A 24 -15.23 0.87 0.14
C ASN A 24 -14.32 0.09 -0.80
N ALA A 25 -13.75 -1.02 -0.33
CA ALA A 25 -13.01 -1.93 -1.19
C ALA A 25 -13.96 -2.55 -2.23
N ILE A 26 -13.54 -2.56 -3.50
CA ILE A 26 -14.25 -3.24 -4.57
C ILE A 26 -13.56 -4.54 -4.97
N ALA A 27 -14.34 -5.47 -5.51
CA ALA A 27 -13.81 -6.74 -5.99
C ALA A 27 -12.88 -6.53 -7.19
N VAL A 28 -11.65 -7.06 -7.08
CA VAL A 28 -10.66 -7.03 -8.17
C VAL A 28 -10.52 -8.36 -8.87
N ALA A 29 -10.82 -9.46 -8.17
CA ALA A 29 -10.80 -10.81 -8.70
C ALA A 29 -11.88 -10.99 -9.76
N GLY A 30 -11.52 -11.60 -10.90
CA GLY A 30 -12.41 -11.78 -12.05
C GLY A 30 -12.67 -10.51 -12.86
N VAL A 31 -12.22 -9.34 -12.39
CA VAL A 31 -12.40 -8.04 -13.08
C VAL A 31 -11.08 -7.52 -13.63
N TYR A 32 -10.02 -7.52 -12.82
CA TYR A 32 -8.69 -7.04 -13.21
C TYR A 32 -7.63 -8.12 -13.07
N VAL A 33 -7.87 -9.11 -12.19
CA VAL A 33 -6.93 -10.19 -11.90
C VAL A 33 -7.61 -11.54 -11.84
N ILE A 34 -6.89 -12.58 -12.24
CA ILE A 34 -7.18 -13.98 -11.98
C ILE A 34 -6.60 -14.30 -10.59
N PRO A 35 -7.43 -14.66 -9.59
CA PRO A 35 -6.93 -14.95 -8.25
C PRO A 35 -6.12 -16.25 -8.24
N GLY A 36 -4.98 -16.23 -7.52
CA GLY A 36 -4.20 -17.41 -7.18
C GLY A 36 -4.32 -17.75 -5.69
N SER A 37 -3.24 -18.22 -5.09
CA SER A 37 -3.20 -18.61 -3.68
C SER A 37 -3.02 -17.43 -2.74
N ILE A 38 -3.58 -17.53 -1.53
CA ILE A 38 -3.24 -16.68 -0.39
C ILE A 38 -2.81 -17.58 0.76
N THR A 39 -1.61 -17.37 1.30
CA THR A 39 -1.08 -18.12 2.43
C THR A 39 -0.66 -17.19 3.55
N ARG A 40 -1.00 -17.53 4.79
CA ARG A 40 -0.63 -16.81 6.00
C ARG A 40 0.27 -17.68 6.86
N THR A 41 1.38 -17.12 7.32
CA THR A 41 2.31 -17.77 8.24
C THR A 41 2.48 -16.87 9.46
N GLU A 42 2.40 -17.46 10.65
CA GLU A 42 2.52 -16.76 11.93
C GLU A 42 3.78 -17.21 12.66
N ASN A 43 4.45 -16.25 13.30
CA ASN A 43 5.69 -16.38 14.07
C ASN A 43 5.60 -15.44 15.29
N PHE A 44 4.44 -15.42 15.95
CA PHE A 44 4.25 -14.60 17.14
C PHE A 44 5.09 -15.15 18.32
N PRO A 45 5.64 -14.28 19.20
CA PRO A 45 6.39 -14.71 20.37
C PRO A 45 5.51 -15.40 21.43
N VAL A 46 4.20 -15.12 21.40
CA VAL A 46 3.19 -15.66 22.32
C VAL A 46 2.10 -16.34 21.51
N LEU A 47 1.75 -17.58 21.87
CA LEU A 47 0.69 -18.36 21.24
C LEU A 47 -0.69 -17.87 21.68
N SER A 48 -1.74 -18.30 20.99
CA SER A 48 -3.12 -17.91 21.30
C SER A 48 -3.59 -18.31 22.70
N ASP A 49 -2.93 -19.29 23.33
CA ASP A 49 -3.19 -19.74 24.70
C ASP A 49 -2.39 -18.95 25.77
N GLY A 50 -1.58 -17.98 25.36
CA GLY A 50 -0.74 -17.16 26.23
C GLY A 50 0.62 -17.78 26.57
N SER A 51 0.92 -18.99 26.11
CA SER A 51 2.24 -19.61 26.30
C SER A 51 3.28 -19.04 25.32
N LEU A 52 4.57 -19.16 25.66
CA LEU A 52 5.65 -18.72 24.78
C LEU A 52 5.77 -19.67 23.58
N ASN A 53 5.95 -19.11 22.38
CA ASN A 53 6.18 -19.89 21.18
C ASN A 53 7.64 -20.38 21.13
N PRO A 54 7.93 -21.70 21.30
CA PRO A 54 9.29 -22.20 21.27
C PRO A 54 9.93 -22.14 19.88
N GLY A 55 9.14 -21.98 18.83
CA GLY A 55 9.58 -21.83 17.45
C GLY A 55 9.73 -20.37 17.00
N TYR A 56 9.59 -19.40 17.91
CA TYR A 56 9.73 -17.98 17.58
C TYR A 56 11.12 -17.68 17.03
N ASN A 57 11.17 -17.09 15.83
CA ASN A 57 12.39 -16.55 15.23
C ASN A 57 12.33 -15.01 15.22
N PRO A 58 13.16 -14.30 16.02
CA PRO A 58 13.14 -12.84 16.06
C PRO A 58 13.64 -12.17 14.77
N ASP A 59 14.33 -12.91 13.89
CA ASP A 59 14.83 -12.39 12.62
C ASP A 59 13.75 -12.38 11.52
N GLU A 60 12.60 -13.00 11.76
CA GLU A 60 11.48 -13.10 10.82
C GLU A 60 10.28 -12.25 11.26
N ALA A 61 9.43 -11.88 10.30
CA ALA A 61 8.19 -11.16 10.58
C ALA A 61 7.24 -12.02 11.43
N GLU A 62 6.50 -11.42 12.36
CA GLU A 62 5.52 -12.14 13.18
C GLU A 62 4.33 -12.62 12.36
N GLU A 63 3.97 -11.87 11.33
CA GLU A 63 3.00 -12.29 10.34
C GLU A 63 3.54 -12.06 8.93
N THR A 64 3.46 -13.09 8.11
CA THR A 64 3.72 -13.02 6.67
C THR A 64 2.49 -13.50 5.91
N ILE A 65 1.99 -12.65 5.01
CA ILE A 65 0.92 -13.00 4.07
C ILE A 65 1.50 -12.96 2.65
N VAL A 66 1.39 -14.07 1.94
CA VAL A 66 1.77 -14.16 0.52
C VAL A 66 0.50 -14.31 -0.30
N ALA A 67 0.23 -13.34 -1.17
CA ALA A 67 -0.84 -13.39 -2.16
C ALA A 67 -0.24 -13.56 -3.56
N GLN A 68 -0.80 -14.47 -4.35
CA GLN A 68 -0.43 -14.69 -5.74
C GLN A 68 -1.64 -14.47 -6.63
N TYR A 69 -1.45 -13.78 -7.75
CA TYR A 69 -2.50 -13.52 -8.73
C TYR A 69 -1.89 -13.12 -10.07
N GLU A 70 -2.68 -13.24 -11.13
CA GLU A 70 -2.28 -12.85 -12.49
C GLU A 70 -3.19 -11.74 -13.01
N THR A 71 -2.71 -10.84 -13.85
CA THR A 71 -3.59 -9.91 -14.56
C THR A 71 -4.45 -10.66 -15.58
N ILE A 72 -5.67 -10.18 -15.83
CA ILE A 72 -6.50 -10.72 -16.92
C ILE A 72 -6.04 -10.21 -18.29
N GLU A 73 -6.42 -10.93 -19.35
CA GLU A 73 -6.16 -10.56 -20.75
C GLU A 73 -6.48 -9.07 -21.05
N PRO A 74 -5.67 -8.42 -21.92
CA PRO A 74 -4.58 -8.99 -22.71
C PRO A 74 -3.22 -8.94 -22.02
N MET A 75 -3.16 -8.61 -20.72
CA MET A 75 -1.93 -8.52 -19.95
C MET A 75 -1.78 -9.79 -19.08
N LYS A 76 -0.60 -10.41 -19.07
CA LYS A 76 -0.28 -11.68 -18.39
C LYS A 76 0.88 -11.53 -17.42
N LEU A 77 0.78 -10.54 -16.55
CA LEU A 77 1.72 -10.38 -15.45
C LEU A 77 1.30 -11.32 -14.32
N ALA A 78 2.23 -12.16 -13.86
CA ALA A 78 2.10 -12.89 -12.61
C ALA A 78 2.70 -12.06 -11.47
N ILE A 79 1.98 -11.95 -10.37
CA ILE A 79 2.36 -11.14 -9.22
C ILE A 79 2.39 -12.03 -7.98
N ARG A 80 3.49 -11.96 -7.25
CA ARG A 80 3.60 -12.46 -5.88
C ARG A 80 3.79 -11.26 -4.96
N GLN A 81 2.79 -10.99 -4.12
CA GLN A 81 2.84 -9.96 -3.10
C GLN A 81 3.16 -10.63 -1.76
N THR A 82 4.22 -10.19 -1.10
CA THR A 82 4.57 -10.63 0.27
C THR A 82 4.40 -9.44 1.22
N SER A 83 3.52 -9.57 2.21
CA SER A 83 3.27 -8.57 3.24
C SER A 83 3.79 -9.05 4.59
N ARG A 84 4.50 -8.18 5.31
CA ARG A 84 5.21 -8.49 6.57
C ARG A 84 4.87 -7.47 7.65
N ALA A 85 4.54 -7.95 8.84
CA ALA A 85 4.19 -7.10 9.98
C ALA A 85 4.77 -7.62 11.30
N TRP A 86 4.89 -6.70 12.26
CA TRP A 86 5.37 -6.92 13.62
C TRP A 86 4.41 -6.23 14.60
N SER A 87 4.24 -6.78 15.79
CA SER A 87 3.42 -6.20 16.87
C SER A 87 4.25 -5.55 17.98
N PHE A 88 5.58 -5.63 17.90
CA PHE A 88 6.46 -5.01 18.89
C PHE A 88 6.22 -3.49 18.95
N PRO A 89 6.02 -2.91 20.15
CA PRO A 89 5.87 -1.47 20.30
C PRO A 89 7.02 -0.72 19.64
N GLY A 90 6.71 0.17 18.69
CA GLY A 90 7.72 0.87 17.91
C GLY A 90 8.12 0.19 16.59
N TYR A 91 7.58 -0.97 16.26
CA TYR A 91 7.71 -1.65 14.96
C TYR A 91 6.36 -2.05 14.35
N ASP A 92 5.28 -1.70 15.03
CA ASP A 92 3.86 -1.93 14.71
C ASP A 92 3.19 -0.83 13.85
N GLY A 93 3.99 0.12 13.36
CA GLY A 93 3.50 1.32 12.68
C GLY A 93 3.64 1.26 11.16
N PHE A 94 4.06 0.13 10.62
CA PHE A 94 4.25 -0.07 9.19
C PHE A 94 4.03 -1.54 8.80
N ILE A 95 3.75 -1.75 7.52
CA ILE A 95 3.75 -3.05 6.88
C ILE A 95 4.77 -2.94 5.74
N ILE A 96 5.66 -3.92 5.61
CA ILE A 96 6.53 -4.03 4.45
C ILE A 96 5.79 -4.86 3.41
N ILE A 97 5.71 -4.35 2.18
CA ILE A 97 5.10 -5.06 1.06
C ILE A 97 6.14 -5.18 -0.05
N GLU A 98 6.43 -6.41 -0.42
CA GLU A 98 7.31 -6.79 -1.52
C GLU A 98 6.45 -7.29 -2.68
N TYR A 99 6.81 -6.92 -3.91
CA TYR A 99 6.13 -7.37 -5.11
C TYR A 99 7.16 -7.99 -6.07
N ASP A 100 7.01 -9.27 -6.35
CA ASP A 100 7.67 -9.92 -7.49
C ASP A 100 6.69 -9.93 -8.66
N ILE A 101 7.08 -9.29 -9.76
CA ILE A 101 6.23 -9.13 -10.95
C ILE A 101 6.95 -9.76 -12.13
N VAL A 102 6.32 -10.77 -12.74
CA VAL A 102 6.89 -11.53 -13.85
C VAL A 102 5.97 -11.38 -15.06
N ASN A 103 6.55 -11.03 -16.21
CA ASN A 103 5.85 -11.12 -17.48
C ASN A 103 5.84 -12.57 -17.97
N ASN A 104 4.68 -13.23 -17.88
CA ASN A 104 4.48 -14.60 -18.36
C ASN A 104 3.94 -14.65 -19.80
N ASP A 105 3.83 -13.51 -20.49
CA ASP A 105 3.40 -13.50 -21.89
C ASP A 105 4.54 -13.94 -22.83
N SER A 106 4.16 -14.30 -24.05
CA SER A 106 5.12 -14.61 -25.12
C SER A 106 5.67 -13.36 -25.81
N ILE A 107 5.27 -12.16 -25.37
CA ILE A 107 5.71 -10.88 -25.90
C ILE A 107 6.26 -10.00 -24.77
N ASP A 108 7.23 -9.16 -25.10
CA ASP A 108 7.73 -8.17 -24.16
C ASP A 108 6.76 -7.00 -24.04
N TYR A 109 6.52 -6.59 -22.79
CA TYR A 109 5.73 -5.42 -22.47
C TYR A 109 6.62 -4.19 -22.44
N THR A 110 6.83 -3.61 -23.63
CA THR A 110 7.57 -2.36 -23.78
C THR A 110 6.81 -1.20 -23.14
N ASP A 111 7.55 -0.21 -22.63
CA ASP A 111 7.00 0.95 -21.90
C ASP A 111 6.14 0.56 -20.69
N GLY A 112 6.48 -0.57 -20.06
CA GLY A 112 5.87 -1.05 -18.83
C GLY A 112 6.23 -0.15 -17.64
N PHE A 113 5.22 0.25 -16.86
CA PHE A 113 5.45 0.86 -15.56
C PHE A 113 4.57 0.22 -14.49
N VAL A 114 5.19 0.03 -13.32
CA VAL A 114 4.54 -0.39 -12.10
C VAL A 114 4.27 0.85 -11.27
N MET A 115 3.01 1.14 -11.03
CA MET A 115 2.58 2.20 -10.12
C MET A 115 2.12 1.57 -8.82
N SER A 116 2.93 1.74 -7.79
CA SER A 116 2.50 1.52 -6.41
C SER A 116 1.55 2.65 -6.03
N GLN A 117 0.26 2.30 -5.91
CA GLN A 117 -0.89 3.14 -5.53
C GLN A 117 -1.49 4.06 -6.59
N ASN A 118 -2.82 3.96 -6.69
CA ASN A 118 -3.70 5.04 -7.15
C ASN A 118 -4.36 5.62 -5.89
N ALA A 119 -4.33 6.94 -5.77
CA ALA A 119 -4.90 7.75 -4.68
C ALA A 119 -4.24 7.54 -3.31
N PHE A 120 -3.40 8.50 -2.95
CA PHE A 120 -3.23 8.82 -1.54
C PHE A 120 -4.26 9.87 -1.16
N SER A 121 -4.97 9.63 -0.08
CA SER A 121 -5.91 10.56 0.53
C SER A 121 -5.54 10.72 2.00
N PRO A 122 -5.68 11.91 2.60
CA PRO A 122 -5.82 12.02 4.04
C PRO A 122 -6.89 11.07 4.54
N SER A 123 -6.67 10.64 5.76
CA SER A 123 -7.55 9.74 6.47
C SER A 123 -9.00 10.25 6.47
N ALA A 124 -9.93 9.39 6.02
CA ALA A 124 -11.38 9.66 6.05
C ALA A 124 -11.87 9.97 7.47
N PHE A 125 -11.16 9.46 8.48
CA PHE A 125 -11.39 9.82 9.88
C PHE A 125 -11.25 11.33 10.14
N GLY A 126 -10.26 11.99 9.53
CA GLY A 126 -10.04 13.43 9.69
C GLY A 126 -11.18 14.24 9.07
N LEU A 127 -11.68 13.81 7.92
CA LEU A 127 -12.88 14.39 7.30
C LEU A 127 -14.13 14.16 8.15
N GLN A 128 -14.29 12.98 8.74
CA GLN A 128 -15.41 12.68 9.63
C GLN A 128 -15.40 13.59 10.86
N ARG A 129 -14.22 13.83 11.47
CA ARG A 129 -14.08 14.77 12.59
C ARG A 129 -14.40 16.21 12.21
N LYS A 130 -13.83 16.71 11.11
CA LYS A 130 -13.92 18.13 10.74
C LYS A 130 -15.26 18.49 10.07
N TYR A 131 -15.80 17.59 9.26
CA TYR A 131 -16.94 17.86 8.40
C TYR A 131 -18.12 16.88 8.58
N GLY A 132 -18.00 15.86 9.42
CA GLY A 132 -19.05 14.85 9.62
C GLY A 132 -19.26 13.91 8.42
N VAL A 133 -18.24 13.75 7.56
CA VAL A 133 -18.32 12.96 6.33
C VAL A 133 -17.26 11.86 6.30
N TRP A 134 -17.70 10.62 6.10
CA TRP A 134 -16.85 9.47 5.81
C TRP A 134 -16.84 9.20 4.30
N ASN A 135 -15.98 9.90 3.59
CA ASN A 135 -15.85 9.72 2.14
C ASN A 135 -14.47 10.19 1.70
N GLU A 136 -13.66 9.27 1.16
CA GLU A 136 -12.37 9.59 0.55
C GLU A 136 -12.53 10.70 -0.50
N SER A 137 -13.37 10.57 -1.53
CA SER A 137 -13.51 11.59 -2.60
C SER A 137 -13.94 13.00 -2.15
N SER A 138 -14.42 13.17 -0.90
CA SER A 138 -14.70 14.49 -0.33
C SER A 138 -13.42 15.30 -0.06
N VAL A 139 -12.29 14.62 -0.01
CA VAL A 139 -10.97 15.21 0.17
C VAL A 139 -10.60 16.21 -0.92
N THR A 140 -10.70 15.79 -2.19
CA THR A 140 -10.34 16.57 -3.38
C THR A 140 -11.42 17.55 -3.79
N SER A 141 -12.69 17.25 -3.48
CA SER A 141 -13.85 18.04 -3.92
C SER A 141 -14.27 19.13 -2.93
N ARG A 142 -14.11 18.93 -1.62
CA ARG A 142 -14.60 19.86 -0.58
C ARG A 142 -13.50 20.59 0.16
N SER A 143 -12.49 19.87 0.62
CA SER A 143 -11.46 20.48 1.46
C SER A 143 -10.53 21.35 0.62
N ARG A 144 -10.11 20.88 -0.58
CA ARG A 144 -8.98 21.46 -1.34
C ARG A 144 -7.78 21.81 -0.45
N GLU A 145 -7.67 21.15 0.70
CA GLU A 145 -6.73 21.46 1.76
C GLU A 145 -5.63 20.40 1.80
N GLU A 146 -5.43 19.67 0.71
CA GLU A 146 -4.58 18.48 0.69
C GLU A 146 -3.32 18.69 -0.10
N TYR A 147 -2.25 18.18 0.49
CA TYR A 147 -0.94 18.26 -0.09
C TYR A 147 -0.36 16.87 -0.16
N CYS A 148 -0.20 16.39 -1.39
CA CYS A 148 0.71 15.31 -1.68
C CYS A 148 2.12 15.86 -1.62
N ARG A 149 2.96 15.27 -0.77
CA ARG A 149 4.33 15.72 -0.57
C ARG A 149 5.29 14.54 -0.62
N TYR A 150 6.41 14.77 -1.27
CA TYR A 150 7.61 13.98 -1.09
C TYR A 150 8.56 14.72 -0.15
N SER A 151 8.99 14.06 0.92
CA SER A 151 10.01 14.60 1.82
C SER A 151 11.36 13.98 1.50
N PHE A 152 12.33 14.79 1.06
CA PHE A 152 13.70 14.33 0.80
C PHE A 152 14.45 13.90 2.08
N SER A 153 14.09 14.43 3.25
CA SER A 153 14.71 14.02 4.52
C SER A 153 14.17 12.69 5.05
N ARG A 154 12.93 12.33 4.69
CA ARG A 154 12.28 11.07 5.07
C ARG A 154 12.26 10.03 3.95
N LEU A 155 12.63 10.44 2.73
CA LEU A 155 12.46 9.70 1.47
C LEU A 155 11.05 9.14 1.25
N MET A 156 10.05 9.79 1.84
CA MET A 156 8.69 9.27 1.95
C MET A 156 7.72 10.15 1.17
N THR A 157 6.84 9.51 0.40
CA THR A 157 5.62 10.12 -0.14
C THR A 157 4.52 9.99 0.88
N TYR A 158 3.83 11.08 1.20
CA TYR A 158 2.69 11.07 2.11
C TYR A 158 1.72 12.18 1.75
N VAL A 159 0.49 12.04 2.23
CA VAL A 159 -0.54 13.07 2.07
C VAL A 159 -1.00 13.55 3.43
N HIS A 160 -1.19 14.85 3.52
CA HIS A 160 -1.68 15.49 4.72
C HIS A 160 -2.64 16.62 4.36
N SER A 161 -3.55 16.94 5.27
CA SER A 161 -4.32 18.18 5.17
C SER A 161 -3.47 19.38 5.61
N ARG A 162 -3.88 20.59 5.25
CA ARG A 162 -3.15 21.84 5.50
C ARG A 162 -2.85 22.05 6.98
N ASP A 163 -3.83 21.75 7.81
CA ASP A 163 -3.81 21.88 9.25
C ASP A 163 -3.68 20.53 9.98
N GLY A 164 -3.61 19.40 9.26
CA GLY A 164 -3.49 18.04 9.80
C GLY A 164 -4.77 17.45 10.40
N PHE A 165 -5.86 18.23 10.47
CA PHE A 165 -7.10 17.89 11.20
C PHE A 165 -6.83 17.28 12.60
N PRO A 166 -6.04 17.96 13.47
CA PRO A 166 -5.70 17.44 14.78
C PRO A 166 -6.96 17.28 15.62
N ASP A 167 -6.98 16.21 16.43
CA ASP A 167 -8.05 16.00 17.39
C ASP A 167 -7.92 16.99 18.55
N SER A 168 -8.93 17.82 18.78
CA SER A 168 -8.85 18.88 19.79
C SER A 168 -8.74 18.36 21.24
N VAL A 169 -9.03 17.07 21.47
CA VAL A 169 -9.02 16.44 22.79
C VAL A 169 -7.78 15.56 22.95
N TYR A 170 -7.53 14.67 22.00
CA TYR A 170 -6.53 13.61 22.13
C TYR A 170 -5.20 13.89 21.41
N PHE A 171 -5.03 15.07 20.78
CA PHE A 171 -3.81 15.37 20.04
C PHE A 171 -2.53 15.14 20.84
N ASN A 172 -2.46 15.61 22.10
CA ASN A 172 -1.25 15.44 22.92
C ASN A 172 -0.97 13.97 23.27
N GLU A 173 -2.01 13.19 23.51
CA GLU A 173 -1.90 11.76 23.83
C GLU A 173 -1.43 10.95 22.63
N TRP A 174 -1.98 11.22 21.44
CA TRP A 174 -1.63 10.51 20.21
C TRP A 174 -0.39 11.06 19.49
N SER A 175 0.12 12.20 19.92
CA SER A 175 1.41 12.73 19.46
C SER A 175 2.57 12.36 20.37
N SER A 176 2.28 11.71 21.50
CA SER A 176 3.32 11.20 22.40
C SER A 176 4.09 10.05 21.75
N PRO A 177 5.42 9.96 21.92
CA PRO A 177 6.22 8.83 21.45
C PRO A 177 5.62 7.49 21.88
N GLY A 178 5.50 6.54 20.94
CA GLY A 178 4.88 5.22 21.17
C GLY A 178 3.40 5.15 20.79
N ASN A 179 2.66 6.26 20.86
CA ASN A 179 1.29 6.36 20.35
C ASN A 179 1.34 6.98 18.96
N ARG A 180 1.32 6.15 17.91
CA ARG A 180 1.55 6.58 16.53
C ARG A 180 0.28 7.16 15.90
N GLY A 181 -0.02 8.43 16.15
CA GLY A 181 -1.14 9.14 15.49
C GLY A 181 -0.96 10.67 15.37
N GLY A 182 0.21 11.19 15.70
CA GLY A 182 0.40 12.57 16.17
C GLY A 182 0.43 13.72 15.17
N LEU A 183 0.19 13.49 13.88
CA LEU A 183 0.25 14.58 12.90
C LEU A 183 -0.96 14.66 11.99
N ASN A 184 -1.67 13.56 11.81
CA ASN A 184 -2.88 13.47 11.01
C ASN A 184 -3.82 12.51 11.72
N SER A 185 -5.13 12.64 11.48
CA SER A 185 -6.08 11.59 11.86
C SER A 185 -5.53 10.18 11.53
N PRO A 186 -5.75 9.16 12.38
CA PRO A 186 -4.89 7.98 12.58
C PRO A 186 -4.70 7.02 11.39
N GLN A 187 -5.05 7.40 10.16
CA GLN A 187 -4.92 6.59 8.95
C GLN A 187 -4.17 7.29 7.80
N ALA A 188 -3.45 8.40 8.01
CA ALA A 188 -2.67 9.00 6.93
C ALA A 188 -1.42 8.13 6.64
N ILE A 189 -1.53 7.26 5.63
CA ILE A 189 -0.47 6.34 5.22
C ILE A 189 0.58 7.10 4.41
N GLY A 190 1.86 6.89 4.74
CA GLY A 190 2.99 7.24 3.89
C GLY A 190 3.57 5.99 3.23
N VAL A 191 4.19 6.15 2.06
CA VAL A 191 4.97 5.10 1.41
C VAL A 191 6.41 5.55 1.27
N LEU A 192 7.30 4.66 1.69
CA LEU A 192 8.74 4.78 1.58
C LEU A 192 9.24 3.61 0.72
N PRO A 193 9.80 3.88 -0.48
CA PRO A 193 10.50 2.84 -1.22
C PRO A 193 11.75 2.41 -0.45
N LEU A 194 11.83 1.14 -0.07
CA LEU A 194 12.99 0.58 0.61
C LEU A 194 14.06 0.10 -0.37
N HIS A 195 13.62 -0.49 -1.48
CA HIS A 195 14.49 -1.06 -2.48
C HIS A 195 13.79 -1.09 -3.86
N TYR A 196 14.57 -0.87 -4.90
CA TYR A 196 14.21 -1.21 -6.27
C TYR A 196 15.28 -2.13 -6.81
N ASP A 197 14.86 -3.22 -7.44
CA ASP A 197 15.76 -4.07 -8.20
C ASP A 197 16.15 -3.32 -9.48
N TYR A 198 17.39 -2.82 -9.53
CA TYR A 198 17.90 -2.09 -10.68
C TYR A 198 18.46 -3.00 -11.78
N GLU A 199 18.67 -4.30 -11.50
CA GLU A 199 19.26 -5.23 -12.47
C GLU A 199 18.26 -5.64 -13.54
N HIS A 200 16.98 -5.70 -13.19
CA HIS A 200 15.89 -6.06 -14.09
C HIS A 200 15.10 -4.86 -14.62
N LEU A 201 15.53 -3.63 -14.30
CA LEU A 201 14.96 -2.42 -14.89
C LEU A 201 15.56 -2.17 -16.27
N GLN A 202 14.68 -1.87 -17.23
CA GLN A 202 15.09 -1.46 -18.57
C GLN A 202 15.95 -0.19 -18.51
N HIS A 203 17.08 -0.18 -19.22
CA HIS A 203 17.92 1.01 -19.27
C HIS A 203 17.17 2.16 -19.96
N LYS A 204 17.38 3.40 -19.49
CA LYS A 204 16.80 4.61 -20.11
C LYS A 204 17.10 4.73 -21.62
N THR A 205 18.21 4.18 -22.09
CA THR A 205 18.57 4.18 -23.52
C THR A 205 17.72 3.24 -24.38
N GLN A 206 16.93 2.38 -23.73
CA GLN A 206 16.06 1.40 -24.37
C GLN A 206 14.58 1.81 -24.32
N THR A 207 14.25 2.96 -23.70
CA THR A 207 12.89 3.52 -23.71
C THR A 207 12.74 4.45 -24.92
N THR A 208 11.67 4.29 -25.70
CA THR A 208 11.39 5.09 -26.91
C THR A 208 10.71 6.43 -26.63
#